data_AF-A0A9J6P2U5-F1
#
_entry.id   AF-A0A9J6P2U5-F1
#
_cell.length_a   1.000
_cell.length_b   1.000
_cell.length_c   1.000
_cell.angle_alpha   90.00
_cell.angle_beta   90.00
_cell.angle_gamma   90.00
#
_symmetry.space_group_name_H-M   'P 1'
#
loop_
_entity.id
_entity.type
_entity.pdbx_description
1 polymer ?
#
loop_
_entity_poly.entity_id
_entity_poly.type
_entity_poly.pdbx_seq_one_letter_code
_entity_poly.pdbx_strand_id
1 'polypeptide(L)'
;MNNKALFPVVIEEKYGYINCKGEIKIEPCYDNGDEFVDGYAVVTNEGKKGMIDLEGKIVIDFKYEDLAYLSEGLCRAKKNYKIGYINIDGEEIIPFQYNDAYDFNDGLALVQYGGKLGYINSTGETVIDFQYDYAQSFSEGIAAVAVENRYGYINTKGEIEIPCKFIQAGGFSEGLAGVEVRNGYGYINKDAEMVIEPDYDFCDEFSNGYAVVERDGLFGMIDKAGNLIIPIEYEDLDNISEELIPAMKNNKWGHINKNNEVVVPFAYAEAYGFECGIGAIERKGRLGYIDKEDIYIWKPQK
;
A
#
# COMPACT_ATOMS: atom_id res chain seq x y z
N MET A 1 4.10 5.67 -21.54
CA MET A 1 4.81 5.82 -20.25
C MET A 1 4.65 7.27 -19.83
N ASN A 2 3.91 7.52 -18.77
CA ASN A 2 3.66 8.88 -18.27
C ASN A 2 4.97 9.45 -17.74
N ASN A 3 5.58 10.35 -18.49
CA ASN A 3 6.91 10.92 -18.24
C ASN A 3 6.89 11.98 -17.10
N LYS A 4 6.06 11.75 -16.08
CA LYS A 4 5.68 12.74 -15.06
C LYS A 4 5.89 12.27 -13.63
N ALA A 5 6.46 11.08 -13.40
CA ALA A 5 6.80 10.64 -12.05
C ALA A 5 7.81 11.62 -11.42
N LEU A 6 7.50 12.01 -10.18
CA LEU A 6 8.33 12.89 -9.36
C LEU A 6 8.65 12.16 -8.05
N PHE A 7 9.91 12.20 -7.66
CA PHE A 7 10.45 11.42 -6.55
C PHE A 7 10.94 12.33 -5.44
N PRO A 8 10.60 12.05 -4.18
CA PRO A 8 10.97 12.91 -3.06
C PRO A 8 12.49 12.90 -2.83
N VAL A 9 13.07 14.07 -2.64
CA VAL A 9 14.48 14.23 -2.27
C VAL A 9 14.59 15.16 -1.07
N VAL A 10 15.59 14.92 -0.24
CA VAL A 10 15.89 15.78 0.91
C VAL A 10 17.18 16.55 0.66
N ILE A 11 17.09 17.87 0.79
CA ILE A 11 18.22 18.81 0.71
C ILE A 11 18.08 19.79 1.86
N GLU A 12 19.13 19.93 2.69
CA GLU A 12 19.12 20.83 3.86
C GLU A 12 17.89 20.63 4.76
N GLU A 13 17.56 19.36 5.05
CA GLU A 13 16.42 18.93 5.89
C GLU A 13 15.02 19.29 5.32
N LYS A 14 14.95 19.75 4.07
CA LYS A 14 13.69 20.05 3.38
C LYS A 14 13.43 19.08 2.23
N TYR A 15 12.17 18.75 2.05
CA TYR A 15 11.68 17.91 0.96
C TYR A 15 11.39 18.74 -0.28
N GLY A 16 11.93 18.27 -1.40
CA GLY A 16 11.61 18.68 -2.77
C GLY A 16 11.44 17.46 -3.65
N TYR A 17 11.33 17.65 -4.97
CA TYR A 17 11.07 16.55 -5.90
C TYR A 17 11.92 16.64 -7.16
N ILE A 18 12.41 15.48 -7.61
CA ILE A 18 13.15 15.31 -8.87
C ILE A 18 12.33 14.50 -9.86
N ASN A 19 12.58 14.67 -11.16
CA ASN A 19 12.08 13.73 -12.18
C ASN A 19 12.99 12.50 -12.34
N CYS A 20 12.61 11.58 -13.22
CA CYS A 20 13.39 10.36 -13.53
C CYS A 20 14.81 10.61 -14.10
N LYS A 21 15.19 11.87 -14.38
CA LYS A 21 16.54 12.26 -14.82
C LYS A 21 17.38 12.88 -13.70
N GLY A 22 16.85 12.97 -12.47
CA GLY A 22 17.51 13.63 -11.35
C GLY A 22 17.42 15.16 -11.39
N GLU A 23 16.60 15.74 -12.26
CA GLU A 23 16.39 17.19 -12.33
C GLU A 23 15.36 17.61 -11.27
N ILE A 24 15.71 18.58 -10.42
CA ILE A 24 14.76 19.20 -9.47
C ILE A 24 13.62 19.84 -10.26
N LYS A 25 12.38 19.48 -9.91
CA LYS A 25 11.13 20.06 -10.43
C LYS A 25 10.37 20.85 -9.40
N ILE A 26 10.46 20.46 -8.14
CA ILE A 26 9.90 21.20 -7.00
C ILE A 26 11.05 21.44 -6.04
N GLU A 27 11.37 22.70 -5.80
CA GLU A 27 12.46 23.08 -4.91
C GLU A 27 12.20 22.60 -3.47
N PRO A 28 13.24 22.15 -2.75
CA PRO A 28 13.11 21.72 -1.37
C PRO A 28 12.57 22.84 -0.47
N CYS A 29 11.34 22.68 0.01
CA CYS A 29 10.71 23.67 0.88
C CYS A 29 9.76 23.07 1.94
N TYR A 30 9.37 21.80 1.80
CA TYR A 30 8.46 21.12 2.72
C TYR A 30 9.20 20.44 3.88
N ASP A 31 8.53 20.27 5.01
CA ASP A 31 9.07 19.53 6.16
C ASP A 31 9.07 18.02 5.91
N ASN A 32 8.11 17.54 5.12
CA ASN A 32 7.99 16.16 4.67
C ASN A 32 7.25 16.13 3.31
N GLY A 33 7.50 15.12 2.49
CA GLY A 33 6.77 14.88 1.25
C GLY A 33 6.70 13.39 0.91
N ASP A 34 5.47 12.91 0.72
CA ASP A 34 5.17 11.57 0.25
C ASP A 34 5.40 11.47 -1.27
N GLU A 35 5.37 10.26 -1.82
CA GLU A 35 5.53 10.02 -3.27
C GLU A 35 4.37 10.62 -4.09
N PHE A 36 4.60 10.81 -5.39
CA PHE A 36 3.51 11.24 -6.26
C PHE A 36 2.62 10.06 -6.64
N VAL A 37 1.33 10.14 -6.31
CA VAL A 37 0.29 9.18 -6.70
C VAL A 37 -0.76 9.92 -7.53
N ASP A 38 -1.04 9.43 -8.73
CA ASP A 38 -1.99 10.04 -9.68
C ASP A 38 -1.80 11.55 -9.94
N GLY A 39 -0.55 12.01 -9.89
CA GLY A 39 -0.18 13.40 -10.15
C GLY A 39 -0.30 14.35 -8.96
N TYR A 40 -0.52 13.80 -7.76
CA TYR A 40 -0.53 14.56 -6.52
C TYR A 40 0.48 14.00 -5.52
N ALA A 41 1.00 14.84 -4.64
CA ALA A 41 1.76 14.42 -3.46
C ALA A 41 1.17 15.05 -2.21
N VAL A 42 1.10 14.26 -1.14
CA VAL A 42 0.81 14.78 0.19
C VAL A 42 2.11 15.29 0.80
N VAL A 43 2.09 16.54 1.26
CA VAL A 43 3.27 17.22 1.80
C VAL A 43 2.94 17.86 3.14
N THR A 44 3.94 17.97 4.02
CA THR A 44 3.83 18.63 5.32
C THR A 44 4.54 19.98 5.30
N ASN A 45 3.85 21.01 5.77
CA ASN A 45 4.43 22.33 6.01
C ASN A 45 3.96 22.86 7.37
N GLU A 46 4.89 23.29 8.20
CA GLU A 46 4.65 23.78 9.57
C GLU A 46 3.84 22.79 10.42
N GLY A 47 4.12 21.50 10.23
CA GLY A 47 3.47 20.40 10.96
C GLY A 47 2.02 20.10 10.55
N LYS A 48 1.54 20.65 9.42
CA LYS A 48 0.23 20.33 8.84
C LYS A 48 0.37 19.75 7.45
N LYS A 49 -0.45 18.74 7.13
CA LYS A 49 -0.51 18.13 5.81
C LYS A 49 -1.42 18.94 4.86
N GLY A 50 -0.98 19.01 3.61
CA GLY A 50 -1.70 19.52 2.46
C GLY A 50 -1.35 18.67 1.23
N MET A 51 -1.87 19.04 0.06
CA MET A 51 -1.64 18.32 -1.19
C MET A 51 -1.15 19.28 -2.26
N ILE A 52 -0.17 18.84 -3.06
CA ILE A 52 0.36 19.58 -4.21
C ILE A 52 0.20 18.79 -5.50
N ASP A 53 0.16 19.49 -6.63
CA ASP A 53 0.24 18.89 -7.96
C ASP A 53 1.70 18.78 -8.45
N LEU A 54 1.88 18.26 -9.66
CA LEU A 54 3.18 18.08 -10.32
C LEU A 54 3.95 19.38 -10.61
N GLU A 55 3.31 20.54 -10.52
CA GLU A 55 3.94 21.86 -10.64
C GLU A 55 4.32 22.43 -9.26
N GLY A 56 4.03 21.70 -8.18
CA GLY A 56 4.21 22.15 -6.80
C GLY A 56 3.14 23.14 -6.34
N LYS A 57 2.04 23.29 -7.10
CA LYS A 57 0.94 24.16 -6.70
C LYS A 57 0.13 23.48 -5.60
N ILE A 58 -0.20 24.24 -4.56
CA ILE A 58 -1.08 23.78 -3.48
C ILE A 58 -2.49 23.56 -4.05
N VAL A 59 -2.98 22.33 -3.91
CA VAL A 59 -4.31 21.86 -4.28
C VAL A 59 -5.20 21.79 -3.04
N ILE A 60 -4.67 21.23 -1.94
CA ILE A 60 -5.33 21.20 -0.63
C ILE A 60 -4.45 21.93 0.39
N ASP A 61 -5.03 22.91 1.08
CA ASP A 61 -4.33 23.73 2.08
C ASP A 61 -3.75 22.91 3.25
N PHE A 62 -2.63 23.40 3.80
CA PHE A 62 -1.94 22.86 4.98
C PHE A 62 -2.72 23.07 6.28
N LYS A 63 -3.78 22.28 6.49
CA LYS A 63 -4.65 22.41 7.68
C LYS A 63 -4.97 21.09 8.38
N TYR A 64 -4.46 19.97 7.87
CA TYR A 64 -4.81 18.65 8.37
C TYR A 64 -3.69 18.04 9.23
N GLU A 65 -4.07 17.25 10.22
CA GLU A 65 -3.15 16.43 11.02
C GLU A 65 -2.70 15.20 10.24
N ASP A 66 -3.59 14.68 9.40
CA ASP A 66 -3.30 13.61 8.45
C ASP A 66 -4.18 13.77 7.20
N LEU A 67 -3.68 13.31 6.06
CA LEU A 67 -4.32 13.44 4.75
C LEU A 67 -3.88 12.26 3.89
N ALA A 68 -4.85 11.54 3.34
CA ALA A 68 -4.62 10.47 2.38
C ALA A 68 -4.79 10.98 0.95
N TYR A 69 -4.37 10.16 -0.02
CA TYR A 69 -4.65 10.38 -1.43
C TYR A 69 -6.13 10.26 -1.75
N LEU A 70 -6.49 10.66 -2.97
CA LEU A 70 -7.85 10.56 -3.48
C LEU A 70 -8.19 9.08 -3.73
N SER A 71 -9.24 8.57 -3.12
CA SER A 71 -9.83 7.27 -3.46
C SER A 71 -11.30 7.42 -3.78
N GLU A 72 -11.72 6.94 -4.95
CA GLU A 72 -13.09 7.06 -5.49
C GLU A 72 -13.68 8.49 -5.38
N GLY A 73 -12.83 9.51 -5.52
CA GLY A 73 -13.22 10.92 -5.53
C GLY A 73 -13.20 11.63 -4.17
N LEU A 74 -12.81 10.95 -3.09
CA LEU A 74 -12.68 11.56 -1.76
C LEU A 74 -11.31 11.27 -1.13
N CYS A 75 -10.79 12.24 -0.39
CA CYS A 75 -9.60 12.09 0.44
C CYS A 75 -10.04 11.88 1.90
N ARG A 76 -9.53 10.84 2.55
CA ARG A 76 -9.60 10.74 4.01
C ARG A 76 -8.71 11.81 4.64
N ALA A 77 -9.23 12.56 5.59
CA ALA A 77 -8.48 13.61 6.26
C ALA A 77 -8.73 13.61 7.78
N LYS A 78 -7.72 13.99 8.56
CA LYS A 78 -7.80 14.10 10.02
C LYS A 78 -7.69 15.54 10.48
N LYS A 79 -8.63 15.95 11.31
CA LYS A 79 -8.70 17.29 11.92
C LYS A 79 -9.31 17.20 13.30
N ASN A 80 -8.68 17.83 14.29
CA ASN A 80 -9.09 17.80 15.69
C ASN A 80 -9.23 16.36 16.22
N TYR A 81 -8.26 15.49 15.90
CA TYR A 81 -8.23 14.08 16.27
C TYR A 81 -9.37 13.20 15.73
N LYS A 82 -10.19 13.73 14.83
CA LYS A 82 -11.28 13.01 14.16
C LYS A 82 -11.05 12.92 12.67
N ILE A 83 -11.56 11.86 12.06
CA ILE A 83 -11.44 11.61 10.63
C ILE A 83 -12.78 11.88 9.94
N GLY A 84 -12.69 12.52 8.79
CA GLY A 84 -13.77 12.78 7.84
C GLY A 84 -13.25 12.66 6.42
N TYR A 85 -14.08 13.03 5.45
CA TYR A 85 -13.72 12.94 4.04
C TYR A 85 -13.96 14.27 3.33
N ILE A 86 -13.00 14.64 2.50
CA ILE A 86 -13.00 15.88 1.73
C ILE A 86 -12.89 15.57 0.24
N ASN A 87 -13.35 16.45 -0.63
CA ASN A 87 -13.03 16.35 -2.06
C ASN A 87 -11.66 16.97 -2.36
N ILE A 88 -11.24 16.90 -3.62
CA ILE A 88 -9.95 17.45 -4.09
C ILE A 88 -9.86 18.99 -3.97
N ASP A 89 -11.00 19.68 -3.94
CA ASP A 89 -11.09 21.12 -3.69
C ASP A 89 -10.96 21.46 -2.18
N GLY A 90 -10.83 20.45 -1.32
CA GLY A 90 -10.70 20.58 0.12
C GLY A 90 -12.01 20.90 0.85
N GLU A 91 -13.15 20.70 0.19
CA GLU A 91 -14.49 20.84 0.76
C GLU A 91 -14.85 19.60 1.59
N GLU A 92 -15.45 19.81 2.76
CA GLU A 92 -15.92 18.73 3.63
C GLU A 92 -17.17 18.07 3.04
N ILE A 93 -17.07 16.78 2.71
CA ILE A 93 -18.18 15.97 2.20
C ILE A 93 -18.77 15.13 3.32
N ILE A 94 -17.92 14.50 4.13
CA ILE A 94 -18.31 13.69 5.28
C ILE A 94 -17.66 14.28 6.53
N PRO A 95 -18.46 14.65 7.56
CA PRO A 95 -17.96 15.33 8.74
C PRO A 95 -16.83 14.60 9.48
N PHE A 96 -15.94 15.37 10.11
CA PHE A 96 -14.87 14.86 10.97
C PHE A 96 -15.44 14.33 12.29
N GLN A 97 -15.89 13.06 12.30
CA GLN A 97 -16.54 12.44 13.46
C GLN A 97 -16.00 11.05 13.82
N TYR A 98 -15.34 10.38 12.88
CA TYR A 98 -14.86 9.01 13.08
C TYR A 98 -13.58 8.96 13.89
N ASN A 99 -13.42 7.89 14.67
CA ASN A 99 -12.19 7.64 15.43
C ASN A 99 -11.09 7.07 14.53
N ASP A 100 -11.50 6.25 13.56
CA ASP A 100 -10.67 5.64 12.55
C ASP A 100 -11.47 5.52 11.25
N ALA A 101 -10.79 5.52 10.11
CA ALA A 101 -11.42 5.42 8.80
C ALA A 101 -10.43 4.94 7.74
N TYR A 102 -10.94 4.30 6.69
CA TYR A 102 -10.17 3.79 5.57
C TYR A 102 -10.65 4.41 4.26
N ASP A 103 -9.88 4.21 3.19
CA ASP A 103 -10.20 4.74 1.88
C ASP A 103 -11.41 4.02 1.27
N PHE A 104 -12.14 4.73 0.41
CA PHE A 104 -13.27 4.16 -0.32
C PHE A 104 -12.77 3.10 -1.31
N ASN A 105 -13.41 1.94 -1.28
CA ASN A 105 -13.19 0.86 -2.23
C ASN A 105 -14.55 0.18 -2.50
N ASP A 106 -14.85 -0.10 -3.76
CA ASP A 106 -16.15 -0.63 -4.20
C ASP A 106 -17.35 0.19 -3.71
N GLY A 107 -17.20 1.52 -3.66
CA GLY A 107 -18.25 2.46 -3.26
C GLY A 107 -18.45 2.61 -1.75
N LEU A 108 -17.69 1.88 -0.92
CA LEU A 108 -17.83 1.89 0.54
C LEU A 108 -16.50 2.18 1.23
N ALA A 109 -16.55 2.88 2.36
CA ALA A 109 -15.41 3.07 3.25
C ALA A 109 -15.68 2.41 4.60
N LEU A 110 -14.68 1.69 5.11
CA LEU A 110 -14.67 1.17 6.47
C LEU A 110 -14.39 2.32 7.45
N VAL A 111 -15.22 2.45 8.48
CA VAL A 111 -15.11 3.51 9.48
C VAL A 111 -15.35 2.98 10.89
N GLN A 112 -14.67 3.57 11.87
CA GLN A 112 -14.88 3.27 13.29
C GLN A 112 -15.68 4.39 13.97
N TYR A 113 -16.83 4.02 14.53
CA TYR A 113 -17.69 4.88 15.34
C TYR A 113 -18.19 4.14 16.57
N GLY A 114 -18.17 4.78 17.74
CA GLY A 114 -18.62 4.14 18.98
C GLY A 114 -17.82 2.91 19.41
N GLY A 115 -16.59 2.74 18.90
CA GLY A 115 -15.71 1.60 19.20
C GLY A 115 -15.97 0.35 18.35
N LYS A 116 -16.86 0.43 17.36
CA LYS A 116 -17.13 -0.65 16.40
C LYS A 116 -16.88 -0.16 14.97
N LEU A 117 -16.61 -1.10 14.09
CA LEU A 117 -16.43 -0.90 12.66
C LEU A 117 -17.74 -1.13 11.91
N GLY A 118 -17.99 -0.27 10.92
CA GLY A 118 -19.10 -0.34 9.98
C GLY A 118 -18.70 0.31 8.65
N TYR A 119 -19.61 0.33 7.69
CA TYR A 119 -19.31 0.84 6.34
C TYR A 119 -20.27 1.96 5.95
N ILE A 120 -19.71 3.00 5.35
CA ILE A 120 -20.46 4.16 4.83
C ILE A 120 -20.27 4.29 3.32
N ASN A 121 -21.25 4.88 2.65
CA ASN A 121 -21.13 5.30 1.25
C ASN A 121 -20.47 6.68 1.13
N SER A 122 -20.24 7.13 -0.10
CA SER A 122 -19.60 8.43 -0.41
C SER A 122 -20.39 9.67 0.01
N THR A 123 -21.67 9.51 0.38
CA THR A 123 -22.47 10.59 0.99
C THR A 123 -22.43 10.58 2.53
N GLY A 124 -21.74 9.60 3.13
CA GLY A 124 -21.62 9.43 4.58
C GLY A 124 -22.77 8.66 5.23
N GLU A 125 -23.67 8.06 4.43
CA GLU A 125 -24.75 7.22 4.96
C GLU A 125 -24.19 5.86 5.36
N THR A 126 -24.61 5.35 6.52
CA THR A 126 -24.27 3.99 6.96
C THR A 126 -24.98 2.96 6.09
N VAL A 127 -24.22 2.11 5.43
CA VAL A 127 -24.72 1.00 4.61
C VAL A 127 -24.67 -0.31 5.38
N ILE A 128 -23.63 -0.52 6.18
CA ILE A 128 -23.47 -1.70 7.04
C ILE A 128 -23.19 -1.20 8.46
N ASP A 129 -24.03 -1.63 9.39
CA ASP A 129 -24.04 -1.14 10.77
C ASP A 129 -22.70 -1.35 11.49
N PHE A 130 -22.42 -0.46 12.46
CA PHE A 130 -21.24 -0.50 13.33
C PHE A 130 -21.31 -1.67 14.32
N GLN A 131 -20.95 -2.87 13.88
CA GLN A 131 -21.08 -4.10 14.66
C GLN A 131 -19.79 -4.91 14.77
N TYR A 132 -18.82 -4.69 13.88
CA TYR A 132 -17.61 -5.51 13.81
C TYR A 132 -16.51 -4.99 14.74
N ASP A 133 -15.78 -5.91 15.37
CA ASP A 133 -14.53 -5.59 16.07
C ASP A 133 -13.36 -5.53 15.10
N TYR A 134 -13.37 -6.38 14.08
CA TYR A 134 -12.39 -6.41 12.99
C TYR A 134 -13.10 -6.60 11.65
N ALA A 135 -12.66 -5.82 10.67
CA ALA A 135 -13.13 -5.83 9.31
C ALA A 135 -12.04 -5.21 8.41
N GLN A 136 -12.04 -5.58 7.13
CA GLN A 136 -11.15 -5.00 6.11
C GLN A 136 -11.95 -4.14 5.13
N SER A 137 -11.26 -3.30 4.36
CA SER A 137 -11.88 -2.60 3.23
C SER A 137 -12.46 -3.58 2.22
N PHE A 138 -13.47 -3.13 1.46
CA PHE A 138 -13.94 -3.91 0.32
C PHE A 138 -12.85 -3.99 -0.74
N SER A 139 -12.76 -5.15 -1.39
CA SER A 139 -11.99 -5.34 -2.60
C SER A 139 -12.68 -6.36 -3.48
N GLU A 140 -12.81 -6.04 -4.76
CA GLU A 140 -13.52 -6.84 -5.75
C GLU A 140 -14.96 -7.23 -5.33
N GLY A 141 -15.65 -6.33 -4.64
CA GLY A 141 -17.05 -6.44 -4.22
C GLY A 141 -17.31 -7.22 -2.94
N ILE A 142 -16.26 -7.64 -2.22
CA ILE A 142 -16.37 -8.41 -0.98
C ILE A 142 -15.34 -7.93 0.06
N ALA A 143 -15.64 -8.08 1.36
CA ALA A 143 -14.75 -7.68 2.45
C ALA A 143 -14.63 -8.77 3.51
N ALA A 144 -13.42 -8.97 4.05
CA ALA A 144 -13.22 -9.85 5.19
C ALA A 144 -13.76 -9.21 6.48
N VAL A 145 -14.52 -9.98 7.26
CA VAL A 145 -15.03 -9.56 8.59
C VAL A 145 -14.85 -10.66 9.62
N ALA A 146 -14.61 -10.26 10.87
CA ALA A 146 -14.49 -11.21 11.97
C ALA A 146 -15.78 -11.28 12.80
N VAL A 147 -16.27 -12.50 12.99
CA VAL A 147 -17.36 -12.83 13.92
C VAL A 147 -16.87 -13.96 14.83
N GLU A 148 -17.01 -13.78 16.15
CA GLU A 148 -16.54 -14.75 17.15
C GLU A 148 -15.07 -15.19 16.96
N ASN A 149 -14.18 -14.24 16.60
CA ASN A 149 -12.76 -14.46 16.30
C ASN A 149 -12.49 -15.36 15.09
N ARG A 150 -13.45 -15.51 14.17
CA ARG A 150 -13.26 -16.21 12.89
C ARG A 150 -13.59 -15.30 11.74
N TYR A 151 -12.80 -15.41 10.68
CA TYR A 151 -12.96 -14.59 9.50
C TYR A 151 -13.84 -15.28 8.47
N GLY A 152 -14.74 -14.49 7.89
CA GLY A 152 -15.54 -14.80 6.71
C GLY A 152 -15.61 -13.56 5.83
N TYR A 153 -16.50 -13.57 4.85
CA TYR A 153 -16.59 -12.49 3.89
C TYR A 153 -18.03 -12.05 3.65
N ILE A 154 -18.23 -10.74 3.54
CA ILE A 154 -19.52 -10.09 3.26
C ILE A 154 -19.49 -9.37 1.92
N ASN A 155 -20.64 -9.32 1.24
CA ASN A 155 -20.82 -8.45 0.08
C ASN A 155 -21.12 -6.99 0.51
N THR A 156 -21.24 -6.08 -0.47
CA THR A 156 -21.48 -4.64 -0.24
C THR A 156 -22.83 -4.31 0.40
N LYS A 157 -23.74 -5.28 0.55
CA LYS A 157 -24.99 -5.14 1.32
C LYS A 157 -24.86 -5.64 2.77
N GLY A 158 -23.69 -6.16 3.14
CA GLY A 158 -23.44 -6.76 4.45
C GLY A 158 -23.93 -8.20 4.57
N GLU A 159 -24.30 -8.86 3.47
CA GLU A 159 -24.72 -10.26 3.49
C GLU A 159 -23.48 -11.16 3.49
N ILE A 160 -23.47 -12.22 4.32
CA ILE A 160 -22.36 -13.19 4.39
C ILE A 160 -22.34 -14.04 3.12
N GLU A 161 -21.29 -13.90 2.32
CA GLU A 161 -21.02 -14.71 1.12
C GLU A 161 -20.18 -15.95 1.48
N ILE A 162 -19.17 -15.77 2.32
CA ILE A 162 -18.32 -16.87 2.80
C ILE A 162 -18.42 -16.93 4.33
N PRO A 163 -18.90 -18.05 4.90
CA PRO A 163 -19.07 -18.18 6.34
C PRO A 163 -17.78 -17.93 7.14
N CYS A 164 -17.92 -17.34 8.33
CA CYS A 164 -16.81 -17.08 9.24
C CYS A 164 -16.18 -18.38 9.78
N LYS A 165 -15.20 -18.91 9.05
CA LYS A 165 -14.57 -20.21 9.32
C LYS A 165 -13.05 -20.18 9.24
N PHE A 166 -12.42 -19.07 8.88
CA PHE A 166 -10.95 -18.97 8.80
C PHE A 166 -10.37 -18.42 10.11
N ILE A 167 -9.11 -18.73 10.38
CA ILE A 167 -8.39 -18.19 11.55
C ILE A 167 -8.00 -16.74 11.27
N GLN A 168 -7.50 -16.47 10.06
CA GLN A 168 -7.23 -15.16 9.47
C GLN A 168 -7.67 -15.15 8.01
N ALA A 169 -7.92 -13.95 7.48
CA ALA A 169 -8.28 -13.74 6.09
C ALA A 169 -7.78 -12.37 5.61
N GLY A 170 -7.15 -12.33 4.44
CA GLY A 170 -6.83 -11.11 3.70
C GLY A 170 -7.94 -10.68 2.74
N GLY A 171 -7.74 -9.55 2.09
CA GLY A 171 -8.62 -9.06 1.04
C GLY A 171 -8.55 -9.95 -0.20
N PHE A 172 -9.58 -9.89 -1.04
CA PHE A 172 -9.51 -10.48 -2.37
C PHE A 172 -8.70 -9.56 -3.29
N SER A 173 -7.74 -10.13 -4.01
CA SER A 173 -7.01 -9.46 -5.08
C SER A 173 -6.73 -10.44 -6.20
N GLU A 174 -6.93 -10.00 -7.43
CA GLU A 174 -6.88 -10.81 -8.65
C GLU A 174 -7.68 -12.12 -8.59
N GLY A 175 -8.81 -12.09 -7.87
CA GLY A 175 -9.73 -13.22 -7.68
C GLY A 175 -9.34 -14.24 -6.61
N LEU A 176 -8.24 -14.02 -5.87
CA LEU A 176 -7.79 -14.90 -4.79
C LEU A 176 -7.65 -14.13 -3.47
N ALA A 177 -7.79 -14.83 -2.35
CA ALA A 177 -7.52 -14.27 -1.02
C ALA A 177 -6.72 -15.26 -0.18
N GLY A 178 -5.69 -14.75 0.50
CA GLY A 178 -4.92 -15.50 1.49
C GLY A 178 -5.77 -15.76 2.74
N VAL A 179 -5.84 -17.02 3.17
CA VAL A 179 -6.58 -17.42 4.38
C VAL A 179 -5.77 -18.38 5.23
N GLU A 180 -5.83 -18.18 6.54
CA GLU A 180 -5.20 -19.09 7.49
C GLU A 180 -6.20 -20.16 7.94
N VAL A 181 -5.76 -21.41 7.86
CA VAL A 181 -6.40 -22.56 8.49
C VAL A 181 -5.40 -23.24 9.43
N ARG A 182 -5.80 -24.32 10.10
CA ARG A 182 -5.03 -24.97 11.17
C ARG A 182 -3.55 -25.26 10.84
N ASN A 183 -3.19 -25.42 9.57
CA ASN A 183 -1.86 -25.83 9.12
C ASN A 183 -1.11 -24.73 8.36
N GLY A 184 -1.55 -23.47 8.41
CA GLY A 184 -0.91 -22.34 7.74
C GLY A 184 -1.82 -21.60 6.77
N TYR A 185 -1.20 -20.73 5.97
CA TYR A 185 -1.82 -19.93 4.92
C TYR A 185 -1.88 -20.68 3.60
N GLY A 186 -3.03 -20.60 2.94
CA GLY A 186 -3.26 -20.96 1.54
C GLY A 186 -4.15 -19.91 0.89
N TYR A 187 -4.61 -20.15 -0.34
CA TYR A 187 -5.44 -19.20 -1.08
C TYR A 187 -6.76 -19.80 -1.54
N ILE A 188 -7.84 -19.05 -1.35
CA ILE A 188 -9.18 -19.40 -1.82
C ILE A 188 -9.64 -18.50 -2.96
N ASN A 189 -10.58 -19.00 -3.77
CA ASN A 189 -11.37 -18.18 -4.69
C ASN A 189 -12.67 -17.68 -4.03
N LYS A 190 -13.48 -16.91 -4.78
CA LYS A 190 -14.77 -16.36 -4.29
C LYS A 190 -15.85 -17.40 -4.05
N ASP A 191 -15.72 -18.60 -4.61
CA ASP A 191 -16.59 -19.75 -4.30
C ASP A 191 -16.14 -20.49 -3.02
N ALA A 192 -15.14 -19.95 -2.31
CA ALA A 192 -14.51 -20.51 -1.13
C ALA A 192 -13.82 -21.86 -1.36
N GLU A 193 -13.42 -22.14 -2.60
CA GLU A 193 -12.62 -23.30 -2.99
C GLU A 193 -11.13 -22.99 -2.76
N MET A 194 -10.39 -23.96 -2.21
CA MET A 194 -8.94 -23.85 -2.04
C MET A 194 -8.26 -23.99 -3.40
N VAL A 195 -7.56 -22.95 -3.84
CA VAL A 195 -6.80 -22.91 -5.10
C VAL A 195 -5.34 -23.26 -4.85
N ILE A 196 -4.79 -22.79 -3.73
CA ILE A 196 -3.41 -23.06 -3.31
C ILE A 196 -3.48 -23.62 -1.89
N GLU A 197 -3.04 -24.87 -1.73
CA GLU A 197 -3.14 -25.57 -0.46
C GLU A 197 -2.30 -24.87 0.64
N PRO A 198 -2.77 -24.90 1.90
CA PRO A 198 -2.05 -24.28 2.99
C PRO A 198 -0.70 -24.94 3.27
N ASP A 199 0.38 -24.18 3.12
CA ASP A 199 1.78 -24.64 3.29
C ASP A 199 2.74 -23.48 3.58
N TYR A 200 2.21 -22.34 4.05
CA TYR A 200 2.96 -21.12 4.29
C TYR A 200 2.68 -20.57 5.69
N ASP A 201 3.67 -19.92 6.28
CA ASP A 201 3.54 -19.25 7.57
C ASP A 201 2.89 -17.87 7.42
N PHE A 202 3.06 -17.25 6.25
CA PHE A 202 2.47 -15.98 5.85
C PHE A 202 2.33 -15.91 4.32
N CYS A 203 1.39 -15.10 3.84
CA CYS A 203 1.24 -14.82 2.42
C CYS A 203 0.64 -13.42 2.18
N ASP A 204 1.17 -12.72 1.17
CA ASP A 204 0.65 -11.42 0.73
C ASP A 204 -0.55 -11.56 -0.22
N GLU A 205 -1.21 -10.45 -0.52
CA GLU A 205 -2.22 -10.39 -1.56
C GLU A 205 -1.58 -10.50 -2.95
N PHE A 206 -2.31 -11.07 -3.93
CA PHE A 206 -1.81 -11.15 -5.29
C PHE A 206 -1.73 -9.76 -5.95
N SER A 207 -0.62 -9.48 -6.62
CA SER A 207 -0.41 -8.27 -7.41
C SER A 207 0.45 -8.58 -8.64
N ASN A 208 0.04 -8.09 -9.81
CA ASN A 208 0.66 -8.38 -11.09
C ASN A 208 0.80 -9.89 -11.39
N GLY A 209 -0.14 -10.71 -10.90
CA GLY A 209 -0.16 -12.17 -11.07
C GLY A 209 0.73 -12.97 -10.12
N TYR A 210 1.37 -12.33 -9.14
CA TYR A 210 2.26 -12.96 -8.18
C TYR A 210 1.89 -12.61 -6.74
N ALA A 211 2.34 -13.43 -5.79
CA ALA A 211 2.26 -13.12 -4.37
C ALA A 211 3.53 -13.58 -3.66
N VAL A 212 3.97 -12.81 -2.67
CA VAL A 212 5.06 -13.19 -1.78
C VAL A 212 4.51 -14.15 -0.72
N VAL A 213 5.30 -15.17 -0.39
CA VAL A 213 4.95 -16.19 0.61
C VAL A 213 6.14 -16.46 1.52
N GLU A 214 5.85 -16.70 2.80
CA GLU A 214 6.85 -17.03 3.81
C GLU A 214 6.75 -18.50 4.21
N ARG A 215 7.90 -19.14 4.42
CA ARG A 215 7.99 -20.45 5.06
C ARG A 215 9.30 -20.57 5.81
N ASP A 216 9.23 -21.04 7.05
CA ASP A 216 10.38 -21.26 7.93
C ASP A 216 11.25 -19.99 8.09
N GLY A 217 10.63 -18.80 8.08
CA GLY A 217 11.31 -17.51 8.24
C GLY A 217 12.00 -16.97 6.97
N LEU A 218 11.72 -17.56 5.80
CA LEU A 218 12.28 -17.15 4.51
C LEU A 218 11.15 -16.87 3.51
N PHE A 219 11.44 -15.99 2.56
CA PHE A 219 10.49 -15.49 1.57
C PHE A 219 10.79 -16.01 0.17
N GLY A 220 9.72 -16.28 -0.58
CA GLY A 220 9.73 -16.59 -2.00
C GLY A 220 8.50 -15.98 -2.68
N MET A 221 8.33 -16.25 -3.97
CA MET A 221 7.23 -15.69 -4.75
C MET A 221 6.55 -16.80 -5.55
N ILE A 222 5.22 -16.80 -5.56
CA ILE A 222 4.39 -17.76 -6.29
C ILE A 222 3.56 -17.08 -7.38
N ASP A 223 3.16 -17.84 -8.40
CA ASP A 223 2.09 -17.45 -9.30
C ASP A 223 0.70 -17.86 -8.77
N LYS A 224 -0.36 -17.47 -9.50
CA LYS A 224 -1.76 -17.79 -9.13
C LYS A 224 -2.13 -19.29 -9.17
N ALA A 225 -1.25 -20.14 -9.70
CA ALA A 225 -1.41 -21.59 -9.64
C ALA A 225 -0.61 -22.22 -8.48
N GLY A 226 0.09 -21.41 -7.69
CA GLY A 226 0.93 -21.85 -6.58
C GLY A 226 2.32 -22.32 -6.99
N ASN A 227 2.76 -22.09 -8.24
CA ASN A 227 4.11 -22.44 -8.66
C ASN A 227 5.10 -21.43 -8.09
N LEU A 228 6.19 -21.90 -7.48
CA LEU A 228 7.30 -21.04 -7.05
C LEU A 228 8.02 -20.45 -8.27
N ILE A 229 7.94 -19.13 -8.38
CA ILE A 229 8.64 -18.31 -9.38
C ILE A 229 9.99 -17.88 -8.82
N ILE A 230 10.01 -17.40 -7.57
CA ILE A 230 11.22 -17.15 -6.80
C ILE A 230 11.28 -18.18 -5.67
N PRO A 231 12.39 -18.93 -5.53
CA PRO A 231 12.54 -19.90 -4.45
C PRO A 231 12.49 -19.23 -3.08
N ILE A 232 12.02 -19.98 -2.08
CA ILE A 232 11.95 -19.53 -0.69
C ILE A 232 13.36 -19.59 -0.07
N GLU A 233 14.14 -18.53 -0.26
CA GLU A 233 15.54 -18.45 0.19
C GLU A 233 15.99 -17.05 0.61
N TYR A 234 15.08 -16.08 0.60
CA TYR A 234 15.38 -14.68 0.93
C TYR A 234 14.95 -14.34 2.35
N GLU A 235 15.69 -13.43 2.98
CA GLU A 235 15.36 -12.94 4.33
C GLU A 235 14.16 -11.98 4.30
N ASP A 236 13.91 -11.36 3.14
CA ASP A 236 12.75 -10.51 2.84
C ASP A 236 12.61 -10.38 1.31
N LEU A 237 11.40 -10.15 0.81
CA LEU A 237 11.07 -10.05 -0.60
C LEU A 237 9.86 -9.13 -0.80
N ASP A 238 9.99 -8.13 -1.67
CA ASP A 238 8.89 -7.21 -2.00
C ASP A 238 8.23 -7.60 -3.33
N ASN A 239 7.16 -6.90 -3.71
CA ASN A 239 6.44 -7.11 -4.95
C ASN A 239 7.27 -6.73 -6.18
N ILE A 240 6.96 -7.38 -7.31
CA ILE A 240 7.60 -7.09 -8.59
C ILE A 240 7.17 -5.72 -9.13
N SER A 241 8.15 -4.91 -9.53
CA SER A 241 7.96 -3.61 -10.18
C SER A 241 8.97 -3.44 -11.32
N GLU A 242 8.47 -3.07 -12.50
CA GLU A 242 9.26 -2.99 -13.73
C GLU A 242 10.23 -4.16 -14.00
N GLU A 243 9.72 -5.40 -13.81
CA GLU A 243 10.45 -6.67 -13.96
C GLU A 243 11.55 -6.94 -12.91
N LEU A 244 11.67 -6.09 -11.89
CA LEU A 244 12.61 -6.25 -10.79
C LEU A 244 11.89 -6.45 -9.46
N ILE A 245 12.52 -7.23 -8.59
CA ILE A 245 11.99 -7.63 -7.28
C ILE A 245 13.04 -7.20 -6.25
N PRO A 246 12.72 -6.25 -5.34
CA PRO A 246 13.55 -5.99 -4.18
C PRO A 246 13.64 -7.25 -3.32
N ALA A 247 14.86 -7.65 -2.97
CA ALA A 247 15.11 -8.84 -2.18
C ALA A 247 16.20 -8.58 -1.16
N MET A 248 16.10 -9.23 0.01
CA MET A 248 17.11 -9.15 1.06
C MET A 248 17.86 -10.48 1.23
N LYS A 249 19.20 -10.40 1.22
CA LYS A 249 20.08 -11.55 1.48
C LYS A 249 21.32 -11.09 2.24
N ASN A 250 21.65 -11.78 3.34
CA ASN A 250 22.75 -11.42 4.25
C ASN A 250 22.61 -10.00 4.83
N ASN A 251 21.41 -9.59 5.26
CA ASN A 251 21.07 -8.27 5.79
C ASN A 251 21.41 -7.10 4.83
N LYS A 252 21.29 -7.36 3.53
CA LYS A 252 21.49 -6.37 2.48
C LYS A 252 20.42 -6.52 1.41
N TRP A 253 19.85 -5.38 1.04
CA TRP A 253 18.91 -5.28 -0.07
C TRP A 253 19.63 -5.11 -1.41
N GLY A 254 19.01 -5.68 -2.44
CA GLY A 254 19.35 -5.54 -3.85
C GLY A 254 18.11 -5.88 -4.68
N HIS A 255 18.29 -6.12 -5.97
CA HIS A 255 17.18 -6.46 -6.86
C HIS A 255 17.50 -7.68 -7.69
N ILE A 256 16.54 -8.58 -7.78
CA ILE A 256 16.56 -9.74 -8.68
C ILE A 256 15.52 -9.59 -9.78
N ASN A 257 15.69 -10.32 -10.87
CA ASN A 257 14.62 -10.48 -11.85
C ASN A 257 13.80 -11.76 -11.57
N LYS A 258 12.75 -11.99 -12.35
CA LYS A 258 11.88 -13.19 -12.25
C LYS A 258 12.58 -14.54 -12.51
N ASN A 259 13.79 -14.53 -13.08
CA ASN A 259 14.61 -15.74 -13.23
C ASN A 259 15.52 -15.96 -12.01
N ASN A 260 15.32 -15.20 -10.92
CA ASN A 260 16.15 -15.21 -9.72
C ASN A 260 17.62 -14.77 -9.99
N GLU A 261 17.85 -13.99 -11.04
CA GLU A 261 19.18 -13.44 -11.34
C GLU A 261 19.35 -12.08 -10.67
N VAL A 262 20.49 -11.86 -10.02
CA VAL A 262 20.82 -10.58 -9.39
C VAL A 262 21.07 -9.52 -10.47
N VAL A 263 20.28 -8.45 -10.46
CA VAL A 263 20.40 -7.30 -11.36
C VAL A 263 21.10 -6.14 -10.66
N VAL A 264 20.63 -5.81 -9.44
CA VAL A 264 21.28 -4.82 -8.56
C VAL A 264 21.90 -5.58 -7.38
N PRO A 265 23.21 -5.41 -7.10
CA PRO A 265 23.89 -6.16 -6.03
C PRO A 265 23.27 -5.95 -4.65
N PHE A 266 23.29 -6.99 -3.81
CA PHE A 266 22.94 -6.89 -2.39
C PHE A 266 23.97 -6.04 -1.63
N ALA A 267 23.76 -4.73 -1.60
CA ALA A 267 24.70 -3.75 -1.05
C ALA A 267 24.03 -2.64 -0.22
N TYR A 268 22.70 -2.57 -0.24
CA TYR A 268 21.94 -1.47 0.32
C TYR A 268 21.36 -1.79 1.70
N ALA A 269 21.11 -0.73 2.49
CA ALA A 269 20.43 -0.87 3.77
C ALA A 269 18.93 -1.09 3.57
N GLU A 270 18.35 -0.45 2.54
CA GLU A 270 16.98 -0.64 2.05
C GLU A 270 17.02 -0.53 0.52
N ALA A 271 16.11 -1.21 -0.17
CA ALA A 271 15.86 -1.02 -1.59
C ALA A 271 14.37 -1.18 -1.89
N TYR A 272 13.84 -0.31 -2.74
CA TYR A 272 12.41 -0.28 -3.07
C TYR A 272 12.19 -0.61 -4.54
N GLY A 273 10.93 -0.74 -4.93
CA GLY A 273 10.53 -0.97 -6.32
C GLY A 273 11.07 0.07 -7.30
N PHE A 274 11.14 -0.32 -8.58
CA PHE A 274 11.51 0.59 -9.66
C PHE A 274 10.27 1.26 -10.25
N GLU A 275 10.38 2.55 -10.54
CA GLU A 275 9.40 3.31 -11.30
C GLU A 275 10.11 4.29 -12.25
N CYS A 276 9.65 4.39 -13.50
CA CYS A 276 10.26 5.21 -14.53
C CYS A 276 11.75 4.90 -14.75
N GLY A 277 12.15 3.64 -14.54
CA GLY A 277 13.53 3.20 -14.65
C GLY A 277 14.47 3.61 -13.51
N ILE A 278 13.95 4.21 -12.44
CA ILE A 278 14.74 4.51 -11.23
C ILE A 278 14.19 3.77 -10.01
N GLY A 279 15.09 3.35 -9.12
CA GLY A 279 14.74 2.69 -7.86
C GLY A 279 15.30 3.48 -6.68
N ALA A 280 14.47 3.65 -5.65
CA ALA A 280 14.92 4.23 -4.39
C ALA A 280 15.77 3.21 -3.62
N ILE A 281 16.88 3.68 -3.05
CA ILE A 281 17.75 2.88 -2.18
C ILE A 281 18.16 3.69 -0.96
N GLU A 282 18.41 3.00 0.15
CA GLU A 282 18.98 3.62 1.34
C GLU A 282 20.42 3.17 1.57
N ARG A 283 21.29 4.14 1.87
CA ARG A 283 22.66 3.87 2.31
C ARG A 283 23.04 4.75 3.50
N LYS A 284 23.22 4.11 4.66
CA LYS A 284 23.59 4.76 5.93
C LYS A 284 22.54 5.79 6.40
N GLY A 285 21.25 5.44 6.36
CA GLY A 285 20.16 6.31 6.81
C GLY A 285 19.79 7.42 5.83
N ARG A 286 20.11 7.23 4.53
CA ARG A 286 19.97 8.29 3.52
C ARG A 286 19.49 7.74 2.18
N LEU A 287 18.43 8.35 1.69
CA LEU A 287 17.79 8.02 0.43
C LEU A 287 18.63 8.49 -0.77
N GLY A 288 18.73 7.64 -1.77
CA GLY A 288 19.24 7.97 -3.10
C GLY A 288 18.47 7.22 -4.17
N TYR A 289 18.72 7.56 -5.43
CA TYR A 289 18.06 6.95 -6.57
C TYR A 289 19.10 6.42 -7.54
N ILE A 290 18.91 5.18 -7.99
CA ILE A 290 19.75 4.50 -8.96
C ILE A 290 18.93 4.09 -10.18
N ASP A 291 19.58 3.90 -11.33
CA ASP A 291 19.00 3.17 -12.45
C ASP A 291 19.21 1.66 -12.31
N LYS A 292 18.74 0.90 -13.31
CA LYS A 292 18.84 -0.58 -13.35
C LYS A 292 20.27 -1.09 -13.56
N GLU A 293 21.23 -0.22 -13.87
CA GLU A 293 22.66 -0.55 -13.99
C GLU A 293 23.43 -0.22 -12.70
N ASP A 294 22.72 0.09 -11.60
CA ASP A 294 23.30 0.51 -10.32
C ASP A 294 24.05 1.85 -10.40
N ILE A 295 23.66 2.73 -11.33
CA ILE A 295 24.24 4.06 -11.51
C ILE A 295 23.36 5.09 -10.81
N TYR A 296 23.97 5.92 -9.96
CA TYR A 296 23.27 7.00 -9.26
C TYR A 296 22.67 8.03 -10.23
N ILE A 297 21.35 8.13 -10.21
CA ILE A 297 20.59 9.26 -10.74
C ILE A 297 20.57 10.41 -9.73
N TRP A 298 20.47 10.07 -8.44
CA TRP A 298 20.57 11.01 -7.34
C TRP A 298 21.35 10.40 -6.17
N LYS A 299 22.45 11.03 -5.79
CA LYS A 299 23.28 10.55 -4.67
C LYS A 299 22.65 10.93 -3.34
N PRO A 300 22.70 10.04 -2.33
CA PRO A 300 22.33 10.40 -0.97
C PRO A 300 23.13 11.62 -0.51
N GLN A 301 22.43 12.68 -0.10
CA GLN A 301 23.04 13.95 0.26
C GLN A 301 23.71 13.91 1.63
N LYS A 302 24.60 14.87 1.88
CA LYS A 302 25.49 14.84 3.05
C LYS A 302 24.85 15.30 4.35
#